data_AF-A0A7C2UZN7-F1
#
_entry.id   AF-A0A7C2UZN7-F1
#
_cell.length_a   1.000
_cell.length_b   1.000
_cell.length_c   1.000
_cell.angle_alpha   90.00
_cell.angle_beta   90.00
_cell.angle_gamma   90.00
#
_symmetry.space_group_name_H-M   'P 1'
#
loop_
_entity.id
_entity.type
_entity.pdbx_description
1 polymer ?
#
loop_
_entity_poly.entity_id
_entity_poly.type
_entity_poly.pdbx_seq_one_letter_code
_entity_poly.pdbx_strand_id
1 'polypeptide(L)'
;MKWLMAASLTLLVSVYVGSAQRGTLQRVSVGIPRGLLGNTPSYEPSISGDGRWVVFSSGANNLVPNDANNARDVFVYDTQTETIRCISLSNTGAQGNDGSYDPRISHDGRYVVFRSAATNLVPDDTNNCIDAFVYDLHTSQITRVSVSGTGERANDYIWAVDISADGRFVVFETRASNLVPNDTNDAYDIFVHDLHTRQTKRVSIASDGSQSSLDSRQPRISGDGSLIVFSIMASWFPMTRISWRTSSCMTSERGLPAASRSAGTVRNPMNAVLTLPSVLMDAMWRFSPQPPIWFLTIPTIWRTFS
;
A
#
# COMPACT_ATOMS: atom_id res chain seq x y z
N MET A 1 13.29 33.00 39.76
CA MET A 1 12.95 32.85 38.33
C MET A 1 12.89 31.36 38.02
N LYS A 2 11.68 30.80 37.81
CA LYS A 2 11.51 29.42 37.34
C LYS A 2 11.55 29.45 35.82
N TRP A 3 12.54 28.80 35.22
CA TRP A 3 12.55 28.56 33.78
C TRP A 3 11.52 27.48 33.49
N LEU A 4 10.40 27.86 32.86
CA LEU A 4 9.56 26.93 32.14
C LEU A 4 10.32 26.55 30.87
N MET A 5 10.92 25.36 30.84
CA MET A 5 11.36 24.77 29.58
C MET A 5 10.10 24.55 28.72
N ALA A 6 9.99 25.31 27.63
CA ALA A 6 9.04 24.99 26.59
C ALA A 6 9.45 23.64 25.98
N ALA A 7 8.71 22.59 26.29
CA ALA A 7 8.86 21.32 25.60
C ALA A 7 8.53 21.57 24.11
N SER A 8 9.52 21.40 23.25
CA SER A 8 9.29 21.43 21.79
C SER A 8 8.32 20.31 21.45
N LEU A 9 7.09 20.69 21.10
CA LEU A 9 6.06 19.75 20.66
C LEU A 9 6.35 19.37 19.20
N THR A 10 7.26 18.43 18.98
CA THR A 10 7.46 17.86 17.66
C THR A 10 6.27 16.93 17.38
N LEU A 11 5.41 17.32 16.43
CA LEU A 11 4.31 16.47 15.95
C LEU A 11 4.89 15.37 15.06
N LEU A 12 4.93 14.15 15.56
CA LEU A 12 5.33 12.96 14.82
C LEU A 12 4.09 12.20 14.32
N VAL A 13 4.14 11.69 13.09
CA VAL A 13 3.10 10.74 12.62
C VAL A 13 3.05 9.58 13.60
N SER A 14 1.87 9.29 14.13
CA SER A 14 1.65 8.30 15.17
C SER A 14 0.52 7.38 14.78
N VAL A 15 0.56 6.13 15.22
CA VAL A 15 -0.53 5.18 15.01
C VAL A 15 -1.51 5.26 16.17
N TYR A 16 -2.79 5.28 15.85
CA TYR A 16 -3.89 5.30 16.81
C TYR A 16 -4.86 4.15 16.53
N VAL A 17 -5.44 3.62 17.59
CA VAL A 17 -6.62 2.75 17.57
C VAL A 17 -7.79 3.55 18.09
N GLY A 18 -8.90 3.52 17.36
CA GLY A 18 -10.15 4.14 17.78
C GLY A 18 -11.28 3.13 17.81
N SER A 19 -12.20 3.27 18.76
CA SER A 19 -13.43 2.47 18.76
C SER A 19 -14.49 3.17 17.91
N ALA A 20 -14.87 2.55 16.79
CA ALA A 20 -15.96 3.03 15.94
C ALA A 20 -17.31 3.07 16.69
N GLN A 21 -17.51 2.22 17.69
CA GLN A 21 -18.76 2.15 18.46
C GLN A 21 -18.79 3.05 19.68
N ARG A 22 -17.63 3.28 20.32
CA ARG A 22 -17.53 4.00 21.61
C ARG A 22 -16.96 5.40 21.50
N GLY A 23 -16.44 5.80 20.34
CA GLY A 23 -15.83 7.12 20.13
C GLY A 23 -14.55 7.35 20.93
N THR A 24 -13.83 6.28 21.29
CA THR A 24 -12.54 6.38 21.98
C THR A 24 -11.40 6.47 20.97
N LEU A 25 -10.29 7.13 21.36
CA LEU A 25 -9.07 7.24 20.58
C LEU A 25 -7.85 7.00 21.49
N GLN A 26 -7.03 6.02 21.16
CA GLN A 26 -5.82 5.66 21.88
C GLN A 26 -4.63 5.64 20.92
N ARG A 27 -3.56 6.35 21.26
CA ARG A 27 -2.29 6.21 20.52
C ARG A 27 -1.64 4.88 20.91
N VAL A 28 -1.20 4.11 19.92
CA VAL A 28 -0.56 2.80 20.15
C VAL A 28 0.93 2.78 19.84
N SER A 29 1.43 3.74 19.04
CA SER A 29 2.87 3.98 18.87
C SER A 29 3.45 4.75 20.08
N VAL A 30 3.43 4.12 21.25
CA VAL A 30 3.90 4.69 22.52
C VAL A 30 5.22 4.06 22.95
N GLY A 31 6.14 4.88 23.45
CA GLY A 31 7.45 4.46 23.93
C GLY A 31 7.42 3.85 25.33
N ILE A 32 8.59 3.37 25.77
CA ILE A 32 8.84 2.82 27.11
C ILE A 32 9.69 3.82 27.93
N PRO A 33 9.34 4.11 29.21
CA PRO A 33 8.15 3.64 29.93
C PRO A 33 6.85 4.18 29.31
N ARG A 34 5.76 3.42 29.47
CA ARG A 34 4.45 3.71 28.87
C ARG A 34 4.03 5.16 29.09
N GLY A 35 3.58 5.81 28.02
CA GLY A 35 3.15 7.21 28.01
C GLY A 35 4.17 8.16 27.38
N LEU A 36 5.41 7.72 27.14
CA LEU A 36 6.32 8.45 26.26
C LEU A 36 5.86 8.34 24.80
N LEU A 37 6.13 9.38 24.02
CA LEU A 37 5.91 9.33 22.58
C LEU A 37 7.02 8.52 21.91
N GLY A 38 6.69 7.79 20.85
CA GLY A 38 7.69 7.34 19.89
C GLY A 38 8.51 8.54 19.43
N ASN A 39 9.83 8.42 19.42
CA ASN A 39 10.73 9.54 19.13
C ASN A 39 10.92 9.82 17.64
N THR A 40 10.37 8.99 16.77
CA THR A 40 10.28 9.21 15.32
C THR A 40 8.90 8.77 14.80
N PRO A 41 8.53 9.11 13.54
CA PRO A 41 7.20 8.81 13.03
C PRO A 41 6.96 7.32 12.75
N SER A 42 5.70 6.89 12.90
CA SER A 42 5.19 5.55 12.56
C SER A 42 4.25 5.60 11.36
N TYR A 43 4.25 4.56 10.52
CA TYR A 43 3.56 4.51 9.23
C TYR A 43 2.81 3.18 9.01
N GLU A 44 1.99 3.16 7.95
CA GLU A 44 1.40 1.96 7.35
C GLU A 44 0.65 1.03 8.34
N PRO A 45 -0.24 1.56 9.20
CA PRO A 45 -0.92 0.70 10.17
C PRO A 45 -1.90 -0.28 9.50
N SER A 46 -1.98 -1.49 10.05
CA SER A 46 -2.96 -2.52 9.67
C SER A 46 -3.47 -3.23 10.93
N ILE A 47 -4.69 -3.76 10.89
CA ILE A 47 -5.39 -4.32 12.07
C ILE A 47 -6.03 -5.66 11.74
N SER A 48 -5.98 -6.62 12.67
CA SER A 48 -6.66 -7.91 12.56
C SER A 48 -8.18 -7.75 12.63
N GLY A 49 -8.90 -8.78 12.18
CA GLY A 49 -10.36 -8.77 12.11
C GLY A 49 -11.08 -8.60 13.44
N ASP A 50 -10.47 -9.15 14.50
CA ASP A 50 -10.94 -9.01 15.88
C ASP A 50 -10.50 -7.70 16.55
N GLY A 51 -9.67 -6.89 15.88
CA GLY A 51 -9.12 -5.66 16.44
C GLY A 51 -8.06 -5.86 17.52
N ARG A 52 -7.61 -7.10 17.76
CA ARG A 52 -6.62 -7.41 18.79
C ARG A 52 -5.22 -6.97 18.41
N TRP A 53 -4.84 -7.20 17.16
CA TRP A 53 -3.48 -7.02 16.70
C TRP A 53 -3.40 -5.84 15.75
N VAL A 54 -2.52 -4.89 16.06
CA VAL A 54 -2.23 -3.74 15.20
C VAL A 54 -0.77 -3.80 14.80
N VAL A 55 -0.50 -3.84 13.51
CA VAL A 55 0.87 -3.82 12.98
C VAL A 55 1.16 -2.48 12.34
N PHE A 56 2.40 -2.03 12.44
CA PHE A 56 2.84 -0.76 11.85
C PHE A 56 4.36 -0.75 11.71
N SER A 57 4.87 0.13 10.85
CA SER A 57 6.31 0.35 10.73
C SER A 57 6.72 1.63 11.49
N SER A 58 7.91 1.65 12.08
CA SER A 58 8.40 2.82 12.83
C SER A 58 9.92 2.88 12.85
N GLY A 59 10.51 4.06 12.73
CA GLY A 59 11.97 4.23 12.94
C GLY A 59 12.32 4.59 14.39
N ALA A 60 11.44 4.25 15.34
CA ALA A 60 11.46 4.81 16.68
C ALA A 60 12.14 3.83 17.62
N ASN A 61 13.35 4.18 18.06
CA ASN A 61 14.22 3.30 18.85
C ASN A 61 13.80 3.17 20.33
N ASN A 62 12.65 3.73 20.70
CA ASN A 62 12.15 3.76 22.07
C ASN A 62 10.79 3.07 22.25
N LEU A 63 10.28 2.37 21.23
CA LEU A 63 9.01 1.61 21.31
C LEU A 63 9.16 0.27 22.04
N VAL A 64 10.35 -0.34 21.95
CA VAL A 64 10.71 -1.57 22.67
C VAL A 64 12.12 -1.41 23.26
N PRO A 65 12.49 -2.19 24.29
CA PRO A 65 13.85 -2.15 24.81
C PRO A 65 14.84 -2.67 23.75
N ASN A 66 16.04 -2.09 23.73
CA ASN A 66 17.16 -2.52 22.88
C ASN A 66 16.91 -2.46 21.38
N ASP A 67 15.99 -1.59 20.93
CA ASP A 67 15.93 -1.24 19.53
C ASP A 67 17.09 -0.28 19.18
N ALA A 68 18.15 -0.78 18.54
CA ALA A 68 19.42 -0.06 18.41
C ALA A 68 20.00 -0.05 16.97
N ASN A 69 19.30 -0.60 15.99
CA ASN A 69 19.77 -0.68 14.60
C ASN A 69 19.66 0.66 13.85
N ASN A 70 18.97 1.66 14.41
CA ASN A 70 18.65 2.95 13.77
C ASN A 70 17.95 2.80 12.41
N ALA A 71 17.27 1.69 12.18
CA ALA A 71 16.50 1.42 10.97
C ALA A 71 15.00 1.56 11.26
N ARG A 72 14.18 1.47 10.20
CA ARG A 72 12.74 1.31 10.37
C ARG A 72 12.47 -0.17 10.68
N ASP A 73 11.65 -0.43 11.68
CA ASP A 73 11.25 -1.78 12.07
C ASP A 73 9.75 -1.97 11.98
N VAL A 74 9.32 -3.22 11.95
CA VAL A 74 7.91 -3.61 11.99
C VAL A 74 7.56 -4.03 13.42
N PHE A 75 6.50 -3.43 13.95
CA PHE A 75 6.00 -3.67 15.28
C PHE A 75 4.60 -4.25 15.25
N VAL A 76 4.28 -5.06 16.25
CA VAL A 76 2.91 -5.49 16.58
C VAL A 76 2.53 -4.97 17.96
N TYR A 77 1.34 -4.39 18.05
CA TYR A 77 0.69 -3.97 19.27
C TYR A 77 -0.48 -4.92 19.59
N ASP A 78 -0.49 -5.47 20.80
CA ASP A 78 -1.61 -6.24 21.34
C ASP A 78 -2.54 -5.30 22.09
N THR A 79 -3.77 -5.09 21.61
CA THR A 79 -4.74 -4.19 22.24
C THR A 79 -5.31 -4.74 23.55
N GLN A 80 -5.18 -6.05 23.82
CA GLN A 80 -5.65 -6.65 25.07
C GLN A 80 -4.64 -6.49 26.21
N THR A 81 -3.35 -6.70 25.91
CA THR A 81 -2.27 -6.59 26.91
C THR A 81 -1.59 -5.22 26.89
N GLU A 82 -1.90 -4.41 25.88
CA GLU A 82 -1.32 -3.11 25.59
C GLU A 82 0.22 -3.15 25.43
N THR A 83 0.74 -4.23 24.85
CA THR A 83 2.19 -4.43 24.67
C THR A 83 2.60 -4.26 23.22
N ILE A 84 3.79 -3.70 22.99
CA ILE A 84 4.42 -3.59 21.67
C ILE A 84 5.57 -4.61 21.60
N ARG A 85 5.71 -5.27 20.45
CA ARG A 85 6.85 -6.15 20.13
C ARG A 85 7.39 -5.78 18.75
N CYS A 86 8.71 -5.78 18.59
CA CYS A 86 9.35 -5.76 17.28
C CYS A 86 9.28 -7.18 16.69
N ILE A 87 8.85 -7.31 15.43
CA ILE A 87 8.72 -8.59 14.71
C ILE A 87 9.64 -8.69 13.49
N SER A 88 10.32 -7.60 13.10
CA SER A 88 11.39 -7.59 12.10
C SER A 88 12.74 -8.01 12.70
N LEU A 89 12.73 -9.11 13.46
CA LEU A 89 13.92 -9.74 14.03
C LEU A 89 14.18 -11.07 13.33
N SER A 90 15.43 -11.53 13.38
CA SER A 90 15.75 -12.88 12.95
C SER A 90 15.05 -13.93 13.84
N ASN A 91 15.00 -15.19 13.37
CA ASN A 91 14.49 -16.32 14.18
C ASN A 91 15.29 -16.58 15.47
N THR A 92 16.46 -15.96 15.64
CA THR A 92 17.27 -16.01 16.87
C THR A 92 17.10 -14.75 17.74
N GLY A 93 16.25 -13.80 17.34
CA GLY A 93 16.00 -12.54 18.03
C GLY A 93 17.04 -11.45 17.73
N ALA A 94 17.91 -11.64 16.73
CA ALA A 94 18.86 -10.60 16.31
C ALA A 94 18.13 -9.49 15.53
N GLN A 95 18.53 -8.23 15.73
CA GLN A 95 17.97 -7.11 14.98
C GLN A 95 18.28 -7.21 13.49
N GLY A 96 17.33 -6.80 12.66
CA GLY A 96 17.57 -6.54 11.25
C GLY A 96 18.69 -5.49 11.07
N ASN A 97 19.55 -5.69 10.08
CA ASN A 97 20.65 -4.79 9.74
C ASN A 97 20.27 -3.68 8.75
N ASP A 98 19.01 -3.61 8.31
CA ASP A 98 18.45 -2.56 7.46
C ASP A 98 16.91 -2.46 7.70
N GLY A 99 16.23 -1.54 7.03
CA GLY A 99 14.84 -1.21 7.29
C GLY A 99 13.81 -2.23 6.78
N SER A 100 12.69 -2.31 7.52
CA SER A 100 11.47 -3.07 7.22
C SER A 100 10.26 -2.14 7.06
N TYR A 101 9.37 -2.47 6.13
CA TYR A 101 8.34 -1.57 5.59
C TYR A 101 7.04 -2.32 5.24
N ASP A 102 5.94 -1.58 5.11
CA ASP A 102 4.64 -2.04 4.60
C ASP A 102 4.07 -3.30 5.26
N PRO A 103 3.92 -3.34 6.59
CA PRO A 103 3.29 -4.47 7.23
C PRO A 103 1.80 -4.58 6.90
N ARG A 104 1.32 -5.80 6.70
CA ARG A 104 -0.09 -6.18 6.56
C ARG A 104 -0.35 -7.41 7.42
N ILE A 105 -1.47 -7.44 8.15
CA ILE A 105 -1.85 -8.56 9.01
C ILE A 105 -3.06 -9.29 8.44
N SER A 106 -3.05 -10.62 8.52
CA SER A 106 -4.20 -11.45 8.18
C SER A 106 -5.39 -11.16 9.11
N HIS A 107 -6.60 -11.41 8.63
CA HIS A 107 -7.82 -11.13 9.40
C HIS A 107 -7.91 -11.99 10.66
N ASP A 108 -7.42 -13.23 10.61
CA ASP A 108 -7.32 -14.13 11.76
C ASP A 108 -6.27 -13.67 12.80
N GLY A 109 -5.47 -12.64 12.50
CA GLY A 109 -4.49 -12.06 13.39
C GLY A 109 -3.25 -12.94 13.63
N ARG A 110 -3.01 -13.96 12.79
CA ARG A 110 -1.87 -14.87 12.95
C ARG A 110 -0.65 -14.47 12.14
N TYR A 111 -0.81 -14.03 10.90
CA TYR A 111 0.28 -13.83 9.97
C TYR A 111 0.47 -12.35 9.65
N VAL A 112 1.71 -11.88 9.73
CA VAL A 112 2.09 -10.52 9.32
C VAL A 112 3.04 -10.62 8.15
N VAL A 113 2.64 -10.11 6.98
CA VAL A 113 3.55 -9.95 5.83
C VAL A 113 4.16 -8.55 5.85
N PHE A 114 5.42 -8.44 5.48
CA PHE A 114 6.11 -7.16 5.32
C PHE A 114 7.28 -7.29 4.36
N ARG A 115 7.88 -6.16 3.99
CA ARG A 115 9.06 -6.08 3.13
C ARG A 115 10.27 -5.67 3.95
N SER A 116 11.46 -6.18 3.64
CA SER A 116 12.68 -5.79 4.36
C SER A 116 13.90 -5.75 3.44
N ALA A 117 14.75 -4.74 3.64
CA ALA A 117 16.09 -4.65 3.05
C ALA A 117 17.16 -5.40 3.87
N ALA A 118 16.80 -5.89 5.07
CA ALA A 118 17.75 -6.53 5.98
C ALA A 118 18.14 -7.94 5.49
N THR A 119 19.45 -8.17 5.36
CA THR A 119 20.04 -9.41 4.84
C THR A 119 20.24 -10.49 5.91
N ASN A 120 19.79 -10.25 7.14
CA ASN A 120 20.03 -11.13 8.28
C ASN A 120 18.76 -11.59 9.02
N LEU A 121 17.57 -11.35 8.46
CA LEU A 121 16.31 -11.83 9.05
C LEU A 121 16.16 -13.35 8.92
N VAL A 122 16.67 -13.91 7.83
CA VAL A 122 16.76 -15.35 7.60
C VAL A 122 18.18 -15.71 7.11
N PRO A 123 18.61 -16.97 7.26
CA PRO A 123 19.87 -17.42 6.65
C PRO A 123 19.85 -17.26 5.12
N ASP A 124 21.05 -17.14 4.54
CA ASP A 124 21.27 -17.16 3.09
C ASP A 124 20.49 -16.08 2.32
N ASP A 125 20.32 -14.92 2.93
CA ASP A 125 19.87 -13.72 2.24
C ASP A 125 21.07 -12.90 1.73
N THR A 126 21.40 -13.08 0.45
CA THR A 126 22.62 -12.54 -0.17
C THR A 126 22.38 -11.87 -1.53
N ASN A 127 21.13 -11.58 -1.88
CA ASN A 127 20.78 -10.90 -3.14
C ASN A 127 20.88 -9.36 -3.04
N ASN A 128 21.04 -8.81 -1.82
CA ASN A 128 21.03 -7.36 -1.56
C ASN A 128 19.78 -6.67 -2.13
N CYS A 129 18.64 -7.36 -2.14
CA CYS A 129 17.36 -6.84 -2.61
C CYS A 129 16.39 -6.72 -1.44
N ILE A 130 15.33 -5.93 -1.61
CA ILE A 130 14.21 -5.94 -0.68
C ILE A 130 13.41 -7.22 -0.89
N ASP A 131 13.31 -8.04 0.14
CA ASP A 131 12.57 -9.31 0.14
C ASP A 131 11.23 -9.18 0.88
N ALA A 132 10.31 -10.10 0.59
CA ALA A 132 9.05 -10.24 1.32
C ALA A 132 9.17 -11.34 2.39
N PHE A 133 8.70 -11.05 3.59
CA PHE A 133 8.72 -11.94 4.73
C PHE A 133 7.34 -12.09 5.35
N VAL A 134 7.07 -13.26 5.93
CA VAL A 134 5.93 -13.50 6.82
C VAL A 134 6.43 -13.82 8.21
N TYR A 135 5.87 -13.15 9.20
CA TYR A 135 6.01 -13.48 10.61
C TYR A 135 4.74 -14.18 11.12
N ASP A 136 4.90 -15.38 11.68
CA ASP A 136 3.81 -16.12 12.34
C ASP A 136 3.79 -15.74 13.83
N LEU A 137 2.73 -15.03 14.25
CA LEU A 137 2.54 -14.56 15.62
C LEU A 137 2.34 -15.70 16.64
N HIS A 138 1.95 -16.90 16.19
CA HIS A 138 1.84 -18.07 17.08
C HIS A 138 3.19 -18.73 17.32
N THR A 139 3.98 -18.94 16.27
CA THR A 139 5.27 -19.65 16.40
C THR A 139 6.44 -18.71 16.65
N SER A 140 6.24 -17.41 16.51
CA SER A 140 7.29 -16.38 16.55
C SER A 140 8.41 -16.66 15.55
N GLN A 141 8.04 -17.08 14.34
CA GLN A 141 8.98 -17.42 13.27
C GLN A 141 8.80 -16.48 12.08
N ILE A 142 9.91 -16.02 11.53
CA ILE A 142 10.00 -15.31 10.27
C ILE A 142 10.40 -16.25 9.14
N THR A 143 9.77 -16.11 7.99
CA THR A 143 10.06 -16.87 6.77
C THR A 143 10.03 -15.96 5.55
N ARG A 144 11.01 -16.09 4.65
CA ARG A 144 10.99 -15.39 3.36
C ARG A 144 9.97 -16.04 2.43
N VAL A 145 9.13 -15.22 1.79
CA VAL A 145 8.05 -15.66 0.89
C VAL A 145 8.23 -15.18 -0.55
N SER A 146 9.17 -14.26 -0.81
CA SER A 146 9.67 -13.92 -2.15
C SER A 146 10.57 -15.04 -2.71
N VAL A 147 10.02 -16.24 -2.84
CA VAL A 147 10.73 -17.43 -3.34
C VAL A 147 9.92 -18.14 -4.44
N SER A 148 10.58 -18.92 -5.29
CA SER A 148 9.95 -19.82 -6.25
C SER A 148 9.36 -21.06 -5.57
N GLY A 149 8.66 -21.91 -6.32
CA GLY A 149 8.15 -23.20 -5.82
C GLY A 149 9.23 -24.21 -5.39
N THR A 150 10.50 -23.96 -5.71
CA THR A 150 11.67 -24.76 -5.27
C THR A 150 12.43 -24.11 -4.12
N GLY A 151 12.00 -22.92 -3.66
CA GLY A 151 12.67 -22.16 -2.60
C GLY A 151 13.77 -21.22 -3.09
N GLU A 152 13.94 -21.04 -4.40
CA GLU A 152 14.87 -20.06 -4.95
C GLU A 152 14.36 -18.64 -4.69
N ARG A 153 15.16 -17.79 -4.05
CA ARG A 153 14.78 -16.39 -3.76
C ARG A 153 14.62 -15.56 -5.04
N ALA A 154 13.75 -14.56 -4.98
CA ALA A 154 13.62 -13.54 -6.02
C ALA A 154 14.98 -12.88 -6.31
N ASN A 155 15.25 -12.63 -7.59
CA ASN A 155 16.45 -11.94 -8.07
C ASN A 155 16.25 -10.43 -8.31
N ASP A 156 15.12 -9.85 -7.85
CA ASP A 156 14.82 -8.42 -7.92
C ASP A 156 14.01 -7.98 -6.68
N TYR A 157 13.86 -6.67 -6.47
CA TYR A 157 13.19 -6.04 -5.34
C TYR A 157 11.69 -6.35 -5.31
N ILE A 158 11.16 -6.52 -4.09
CA ILE A 158 9.72 -6.52 -3.82
C ILE A 158 9.25 -5.10 -3.48
N TRP A 159 8.27 -4.57 -4.21
CA TRP A 159 7.77 -3.20 -4.01
C TRP A 159 6.47 -3.10 -3.22
N ALA A 160 5.65 -4.14 -3.21
CA ALA A 160 4.38 -4.16 -2.52
C ALA A 160 4.02 -5.59 -2.10
N VAL A 161 3.31 -5.71 -0.97
CA VAL A 161 2.81 -6.97 -0.41
C VAL A 161 1.39 -6.82 0.12
N ASP A 162 0.61 -7.89 0.09
CA ASP A 162 -0.68 -8.03 0.78
C ASP A 162 -0.95 -9.51 1.13
N ILE A 163 -1.89 -9.80 2.02
CA ILE A 163 -2.16 -11.16 2.51
C ILE A 163 -3.67 -11.46 2.63
N SER A 164 -4.08 -12.70 2.32
CA SER A 164 -5.48 -13.15 2.49
C SER A 164 -5.90 -13.19 3.96
N ALA A 165 -7.22 -13.21 4.21
CA ALA A 165 -7.79 -13.15 5.56
C ALA A 165 -7.37 -14.33 6.45
N ASP A 166 -7.25 -15.52 5.86
CA ASP A 166 -6.78 -16.75 6.50
C ASP A 166 -5.24 -16.86 6.56
N GLY A 167 -4.53 -15.85 6.04
CA GLY A 167 -3.08 -15.83 5.98
C GLY A 167 -2.46 -16.79 4.96
N ARG A 168 -3.24 -17.52 4.16
CA ARG A 168 -2.71 -18.55 3.26
C ARG A 168 -1.96 -17.98 2.06
N PHE A 169 -2.51 -16.95 1.43
CA PHE A 169 -1.98 -16.41 0.18
C PHE A 169 -1.32 -15.07 0.43
N VAL A 170 -0.04 -14.95 0.10
CA VAL A 170 0.68 -13.69 0.07
C VAL A 170 0.80 -13.24 -1.39
N VAL A 171 0.37 -12.02 -1.68
CA VAL A 171 0.55 -11.41 -3.00
C VAL A 171 1.65 -10.38 -2.95
N PHE A 172 2.47 -10.31 -4.00
CA PHE A 172 3.56 -9.35 -4.08
C PHE A 172 3.91 -8.98 -5.51
N GLU A 173 4.60 -7.85 -5.64
CA GLU A 173 5.02 -7.25 -6.91
C GLU A 173 6.54 -7.28 -7.05
N THR A 174 7.05 -7.79 -8.17
CA THR A 174 8.49 -7.80 -8.50
C THR A 174 8.76 -7.95 -10.00
N ARG A 175 9.97 -7.56 -10.42
CA ARG A 175 10.53 -7.83 -11.76
C ARG A 175 11.34 -9.13 -11.81
N ALA A 176 11.36 -9.89 -10.71
CA ALA A 176 12.17 -11.09 -10.61
C ALA A 176 11.78 -12.12 -11.67
N SER A 177 12.73 -12.50 -12.52
CA SER A 177 12.54 -13.41 -13.65
C SER A 177 12.64 -14.90 -13.28
N ASN A 178 12.99 -15.22 -12.02
CA ASN A 178 13.30 -16.58 -11.58
C ASN A 178 12.23 -17.20 -10.66
N LEU A 179 11.12 -16.51 -10.40
CA LEU A 179 10.08 -17.02 -9.49
C LEU A 179 9.17 -18.08 -10.11
N VAL A 180 8.96 -18.00 -11.43
CA VAL A 180 8.19 -18.97 -12.21
C VAL A 180 8.87 -19.21 -13.56
N PRO A 181 8.67 -20.39 -14.19
CA PRO A 181 9.15 -20.62 -15.54
C PRO A 181 8.53 -19.66 -16.56
N ASN A 182 9.31 -19.32 -17.58
CA ASN A 182 8.89 -18.47 -18.70
C ASN A 182 8.46 -17.06 -18.30
N ASP A 183 8.96 -16.52 -17.20
CA ASP A 183 8.88 -15.08 -16.97
C ASP A 183 9.95 -14.36 -17.80
N THR A 184 9.52 -13.62 -18.84
CA THR A 184 10.43 -13.15 -19.92
C THR A 184 10.18 -11.71 -20.36
N ASN A 185 9.20 -11.03 -19.77
CA ASN A 185 8.76 -9.70 -20.23
C ASN A 185 9.57 -8.53 -19.64
N ASP A 186 10.46 -8.77 -18.66
CA ASP A 186 11.26 -7.75 -17.97
C ASP A 186 10.41 -6.62 -17.35
N ALA A 187 9.17 -6.94 -16.97
CA ALA A 187 8.21 -6.01 -16.40
C ALA A 187 7.88 -6.38 -14.96
N TYR A 188 7.38 -5.42 -14.16
CA TYR A 188 6.83 -5.78 -12.85
C TYR A 188 5.60 -6.66 -13.03
N ASP A 189 5.59 -7.79 -12.35
CA ASP A 189 4.52 -8.76 -12.37
C ASP A 189 3.97 -9.00 -10.95
N ILE A 190 2.74 -9.49 -10.91
CA ILE A 190 2.06 -9.85 -9.66
C ILE A 190 2.17 -11.35 -9.44
N PHE A 191 2.68 -11.73 -8.29
CA PHE A 191 2.83 -13.10 -7.86
C PHE A 191 2.00 -13.39 -6.62
N VAL A 192 1.65 -14.67 -6.46
CA VAL A 192 1.02 -15.22 -5.27
C VAL A 192 1.88 -16.36 -4.78
N HIS A 193 2.29 -16.30 -3.51
CA HIS A 193 2.89 -17.42 -2.80
C HIS A 193 1.85 -18.04 -1.85
N ASP A 194 1.58 -19.33 -2.02
CA ASP A 194 0.69 -20.11 -1.15
C ASP A 194 1.51 -20.70 0.00
N LEU A 195 1.31 -20.19 1.23
CA LEU A 195 2.04 -20.64 2.42
C LEU A 195 1.78 -22.11 2.77
N HIS A 196 0.67 -22.69 2.30
CA HIS A 196 0.37 -24.09 2.54
C HIS A 196 1.16 -25.01 1.61
N THR A 197 1.14 -24.73 0.32
CA THR A 197 1.79 -25.57 -0.71
C THR A 197 3.24 -25.15 -1.00
N ARG A 198 3.65 -23.97 -0.52
CA ARG A 198 4.93 -23.29 -0.80
C ARG A 198 5.18 -23.10 -2.29
N GLN A 199 4.11 -22.92 -3.07
CA GLN A 199 4.18 -22.70 -4.51
C GLN A 199 3.96 -21.22 -4.82
N THR A 200 4.71 -20.73 -5.81
CA THR A 200 4.59 -19.38 -6.35
C THR A 200 4.01 -19.43 -7.74
N LYS A 201 3.04 -18.55 -8.01
CA LYS A 201 2.39 -18.40 -9.31
C LYS A 201 2.34 -16.93 -9.69
N ARG A 202 2.57 -16.62 -10.97
CA ARG A 202 2.26 -15.31 -11.53
C ARG A 202 0.78 -15.23 -11.88
N VAL A 203 0.14 -14.13 -11.53
CA VAL A 203 -1.29 -13.87 -11.78
C VAL A 203 -1.56 -12.70 -12.73
N SER A 204 -0.55 -11.89 -13.04
CA SER A 204 -0.59 -10.84 -14.08
C SER A 204 -0.46 -11.38 -15.50
N ILE A 205 -1.13 -12.49 -15.80
CA ILE A 205 -1.17 -13.11 -17.14
C ILE A 205 -2.59 -13.10 -17.68
N ALA A 206 -2.73 -12.99 -19.00
CA ALA A 206 -4.01 -13.17 -19.65
C ALA A 206 -4.46 -14.64 -19.60
N SER A 207 -5.75 -14.90 -19.85
CA SER A 207 -6.32 -16.25 -19.81
C SER A 207 -5.71 -17.22 -20.83
N ASP A 208 -5.07 -16.70 -21.88
CA ASP A 208 -4.32 -17.48 -22.88
C ASP A 208 -2.85 -17.72 -22.49
N GLY A 209 -2.43 -17.26 -21.31
CA GLY A 209 -1.07 -17.36 -20.79
C GLY A 209 -0.11 -16.28 -21.27
N SER A 210 -0.57 -15.32 -22.08
CA SER A 210 0.27 -14.21 -22.54
C SER A 210 0.60 -13.23 -21.41
N GLN A 211 1.78 -12.63 -21.51
CA GLN A 211 2.30 -11.63 -20.57
C GLN A 211 2.10 -10.23 -21.12
N SER A 212 1.78 -9.29 -20.23
CA SER A 212 1.85 -7.87 -20.54
C SER A 212 3.31 -7.43 -20.71
N SER A 213 3.57 -6.50 -21.62
CA SER A 213 4.86 -5.78 -21.71
C SER A 213 4.90 -4.53 -20.82
N LEU A 214 3.83 -4.27 -20.06
CA LEU A 214 3.67 -3.13 -19.16
C LEU A 214 3.71 -3.61 -17.71
N ASP A 215 4.25 -2.77 -16.84
CA ASP A 215 4.32 -3.01 -15.39
C ASP A 215 2.92 -3.20 -14.77
N SER A 216 2.74 -4.29 -14.05
CA SER A 216 1.65 -4.54 -13.11
C SER A 216 2.07 -4.13 -11.71
N ARG A 217 1.25 -3.32 -11.02
CA ARG A 217 1.65 -2.62 -9.78
C ARG A 217 0.56 -2.66 -8.70
N GLN A 218 0.99 -2.54 -7.44
CA GLN A 218 0.12 -2.35 -6.27
C GLN A 218 -0.94 -3.46 -6.09
N PRO A 219 -0.52 -4.73 -5.96
CA PRO A 219 -1.45 -5.83 -5.79
C PRO A 219 -2.19 -5.74 -4.46
N ARG A 220 -3.46 -6.10 -4.46
CA ARG A 220 -4.31 -6.31 -3.28
C ARG A 220 -5.10 -7.59 -3.45
N ILE A 221 -5.29 -8.34 -2.36
CA ILE A 221 -5.99 -9.63 -2.38
C ILE A 221 -7.29 -9.56 -1.57
N SER A 222 -8.33 -10.26 -2.01
CA SER A 222 -9.58 -10.41 -1.25
C SER A 222 -9.38 -11.27 -0.01
N GLY A 223 -10.26 -11.13 0.97
CA GLY A 223 -10.16 -11.88 2.23
C GLY A 223 -10.18 -13.41 2.02
N ASP A 224 -11.03 -13.92 1.14
CA ASP A 224 -11.10 -15.33 0.77
C ASP A 224 -9.97 -15.80 -0.15
N GLY A 225 -9.09 -14.89 -0.58
CA GLY A 225 -7.97 -15.16 -1.48
C GLY A 225 -8.35 -15.44 -2.94
N SER A 226 -9.63 -15.26 -3.32
CA SER A 226 -10.13 -15.62 -4.66
C SER A 226 -9.92 -14.55 -5.72
N LEU A 227 -9.78 -13.28 -5.32
CA LEU A 227 -9.63 -12.14 -6.21
C LEU A 227 -8.38 -11.35 -5.88
N ILE A 228 -7.69 -10.91 -6.94
CA ILE A 228 -6.53 -10.03 -6.85
C ILE A 228 -6.78 -8.85 -7.77
N VAL A 229 -6.60 -7.64 -7.25
CA VAL A 229 -6.66 -6.40 -8.02
C VAL A 229 -5.29 -5.75 -8.05
N PHE A 230 -4.94 -5.17 -9.20
CA PHE A 230 -3.68 -4.46 -9.41
C PHE A 230 -3.88 -3.43 -10.53
N SER A 231 -2.94 -2.51 -10.67
CA SER A 231 -2.92 -1.51 -11.74
C SER A 231 -1.94 -1.91 -12.84
N ILE A 232 -2.21 -1.52 -14.09
CA ILE A 232 -1.27 -1.67 -15.21
C ILE A 232 -0.85 -0.27 -15.64
N MET A 233 0.45 -0.03 -15.76
CA MET A 233 0.95 1.24 -16.26
C MET A 233 0.73 1.34 -17.78
N ALA A 234 -0.28 2.08 -18.22
CA ALA A 234 -0.43 2.40 -19.63
C ALA A 234 0.69 3.36 -20.08
N SER A 235 1.37 3.04 -21.19
CA SER A 235 2.24 3.99 -21.85
C SER A 235 1.40 5.10 -22.51
N TRP A 236 1.77 6.35 -22.27
CA TRP A 236 1.14 7.53 -22.87
C TRP A 236 1.40 7.53 -24.39
N PHE A 237 0.39 7.22 -25.20
CA PHE A 237 0.39 7.61 -26.61
C PHE A 237 -0.47 8.86 -26.78
N PRO A 238 0.02 9.95 -27.42
CA PRO A 238 -0.89 10.99 -27.88
C PRO A 238 -1.85 10.35 -28.88
N MET A 239 -3.13 10.32 -28.54
CA MET A 239 -4.20 9.68 -29.30
C MET A 239 -4.25 10.28 -30.72
N THR A 240 -3.70 9.60 -31.73
CA THR A 240 -4.06 9.90 -33.13
C THR A 240 -5.47 9.36 -33.36
N ARG A 241 -6.41 10.30 -33.51
CA ARG A 241 -7.84 10.12 -33.85
C ARG A 241 -8.21 8.69 -34.32
N ILE A 242 -8.91 7.95 -33.47
CA ILE A 242 -9.76 6.86 -33.92
C ILE A 242 -11.01 7.49 -34.54
N SER A 243 -11.12 7.48 -35.88
CA SER A 243 -12.36 7.85 -36.56
C SER A 243 -13.28 6.63 -36.59
N TRP A 244 -14.38 6.67 -35.84
CA TRP A 244 -15.44 5.67 -35.95
C TRP A 244 -16.20 5.88 -37.26
N ARG A 245 -16.28 4.85 -38.11
CA ARG A 245 -17.36 4.74 -39.10
C ARG A 245 -18.55 4.09 -38.39
N THR A 246 -19.65 4.80 -38.27
CA THR A 246 -20.91 4.22 -37.80
C THR A 246 -21.48 3.35 -38.92
N SER A 247 -21.56 2.04 -38.68
CA SER A 247 -22.37 1.13 -39.49
C SER A 247 -23.78 1.12 -38.92
N SER A 248 -24.74 1.69 -39.66
CA SER A 248 -26.16 1.68 -39.31
C SER A 248 -26.67 0.23 -39.36
N CYS A 249 -27.11 -0.29 -38.22
CA CYS A 249 -27.84 -1.56 -38.15
C CYS A 249 -29.31 -1.29 -38.54
N MET A 250 -29.80 -1.93 -39.61
CA MET A 250 -31.22 -1.92 -39.99
C MET A 250 -32.01 -2.79 -39.02
N THR A 251 -32.91 -2.19 -38.24
CA THR A 251 -33.97 -2.92 -37.54
C THR A 251 -35.20 -3.03 -38.44
N SER A 252 -35.62 -4.25 -38.74
CA SER A 252 -36.90 -4.54 -39.40
C SER A 252 -38.06 -4.41 -38.41
N GLU A 253 -38.92 -3.41 -38.58
CA GLU A 253 -40.16 -3.29 -37.83
C GLU A 253 -41.22 -4.27 -38.37
N ARG A 254 -41.75 -5.13 -37.50
CA ARG A 254 -43.01 -5.87 -37.72
C ARG A 254 -44.12 -5.17 -36.93
N GLY A 255 -45.23 -4.93 -37.63
CA GLY A 255 -46.28 -3.96 -37.29
C GLY A 255 -47.13 -4.19 -36.05
N LEU A 256 -47.85 -3.15 -35.64
CA LEU A 256 -49.32 -3.03 -35.54
C LEU A 256 -49.71 -1.58 -35.07
N PRO A 257 -50.99 -1.12 -35.14
CA PRO A 257 -51.33 0.10 -35.91
C PRO A 257 -51.83 1.35 -35.13
N ALA A 258 -51.77 2.48 -35.86
CA ALA A 258 -52.66 3.66 -35.93
C ALA A 258 -52.90 4.61 -34.73
N ALA A 259 -52.56 5.91 -34.91
CA ALA A 259 -53.52 7.04 -34.84
C ALA A 259 -52.91 8.41 -35.27
N SER A 260 -53.44 8.93 -36.38
CA SER A 260 -53.69 10.32 -36.85
C SER A 260 -52.99 11.60 -36.29
N ARG A 261 -52.50 12.41 -37.26
CA ARG A 261 -52.46 13.92 -37.38
C ARG A 261 -51.50 14.66 -36.42
N SER A 262 -50.78 15.74 -36.76
CA SER A 262 -50.66 16.62 -37.93
C SER A 262 -49.34 17.43 -37.85
N ALA A 263 -48.90 17.98 -38.98
CA ALA A 263 -47.65 18.71 -39.22
C ALA A 263 -47.37 19.95 -38.33
N GLY A 264 -46.07 20.23 -38.14
CA GLY A 264 -45.57 21.48 -37.57
C GLY A 264 -44.04 21.57 -37.58
N THR A 265 -43.49 22.23 -38.59
CA THR A 265 -42.08 22.50 -38.91
C THR A 265 -41.35 23.30 -37.82
N VAL A 266 -40.17 22.88 -37.36
CA VAL A 266 -39.14 23.82 -36.87
C VAL A 266 -37.75 23.40 -37.35
N ARG A 267 -37.02 24.44 -37.78
CA ARG A 267 -35.82 24.47 -38.61
C ARG A 267 -34.55 24.01 -37.87
N ASN A 268 -33.63 23.43 -38.65
CA ASN A 268 -32.19 23.38 -38.38
C ASN A 268 -31.66 24.77 -38.02
N PRO A 269 -30.65 24.89 -37.13
CA PRO A 269 -29.34 25.23 -37.67
C PRO A 269 -28.11 24.67 -36.94
N MET A 270 -27.06 24.51 -37.76
CA MET A 270 -25.66 24.84 -37.49
C MET A 270 -24.78 23.86 -36.69
N ASN A 271 -24.00 23.12 -37.48
CA ASN A 271 -22.56 22.96 -37.30
C ASN A 271 -21.92 24.20 -36.65
N ALA A 272 -21.40 24.06 -35.44
CA ALA A 272 -20.44 24.97 -34.86
C ALA A 272 -19.20 24.16 -34.47
N VAL A 273 -18.17 24.25 -35.30
CA VAL A 273 -16.80 23.86 -34.97
C VAL A 273 -16.25 24.97 -34.09
N LEU A 274 -16.06 24.71 -32.79
CA LEU A 274 -15.34 25.59 -31.89
C LEU A 274 -13.87 25.14 -31.81
N THR A 275 -13.02 25.81 -32.57
CA THR A 275 -11.57 25.83 -32.34
C THR A 275 -11.28 26.82 -31.21
N LEU A 276 -10.69 26.35 -30.11
CA LEU A 276 -10.12 27.22 -29.09
C LEU A 276 -8.59 27.34 -29.29
N PRO A 277 -8.01 28.54 -29.13
CA PRO A 277 -6.59 28.79 -29.34
C PRO A 277 -5.76 28.31 -28.15
N SER A 278 -4.63 27.68 -28.46
CA SER A 278 -3.52 27.42 -27.54
C SER A 278 -2.84 28.73 -27.12
N VAL A 279 -2.60 28.92 -25.81
CA VAL A 279 -1.34 29.38 -25.19
C VAL A 279 -1.53 29.72 -23.68
N LEU A 280 -0.54 29.28 -22.88
CA LEU A 280 -0.21 29.53 -21.45
C LEU A 280 -1.11 28.87 -20.38
N MET A 281 -0.63 28.35 -19.25
CA MET A 281 0.65 27.83 -18.71
C MET A 281 0.29 27.42 -17.26
N ASP A 282 0.98 26.44 -16.68
CA ASP A 282 1.01 26.10 -15.25
C ASP A 282 -0.26 25.57 -14.57
N ALA A 283 -0.27 24.25 -14.33
CA ALA A 283 -0.31 23.70 -12.98
C ALA A 283 -0.08 22.18 -13.01
N MET A 284 0.57 21.69 -11.94
CA MET A 284 0.77 20.29 -11.57
C MET A 284 2.02 19.60 -12.13
N TRP A 285 3.17 19.95 -11.56
CA TRP A 285 4.09 18.98 -10.91
C TRP A 285 5.07 19.76 -10.01
N ARG A 286 4.73 19.90 -8.73
CA ARG A 286 5.69 20.12 -7.63
C ARG A 286 5.15 19.42 -6.38
N PHE A 287 5.54 18.17 -6.17
CA PHE A 287 5.66 17.62 -4.82
C PHE A 287 7.12 17.25 -4.59
N SER A 288 7.85 18.25 -4.10
CA SER A 288 8.98 18.08 -3.20
C SER A 288 8.41 17.83 -1.80
N PRO A 289 8.99 16.95 -0.96
CA PRO A 289 8.50 16.70 0.38
C PRO A 289 9.06 17.75 1.34
N GLN A 290 8.44 18.93 1.40
CA GLN A 290 8.56 19.87 2.51
C GLN A 290 7.24 20.65 2.65
N PRO A 291 6.67 20.81 3.85
CA PRO A 291 5.50 21.65 4.04
C PRO A 291 5.88 23.15 3.92
N PRO A 292 5.02 24.01 3.35
CA PRO A 292 5.23 25.44 3.40
C PRO A 292 5.05 25.95 4.84
N ILE A 293 6.03 26.70 5.34
CA ILE A 293 5.92 27.51 6.56
C ILE A 293 5.03 28.71 6.21
N TRP A 294 3.77 28.68 6.65
CA TRP A 294 2.93 29.87 6.66
C TRP A 294 3.23 30.67 7.93
N PHE A 295 3.86 31.83 7.80
CA PHE A 295 3.83 32.85 8.85
C PHE A 295 2.44 33.49 8.84
N LEU A 296 1.58 33.08 9.76
CA LEU A 296 0.40 33.86 10.12
C LEU A 296 0.83 34.91 11.16
N THR A 297 1.11 36.12 10.71
CA THR A 297 1.26 37.28 11.60
C THR A 297 -0.13 37.60 12.17
N ILE A 298 -0.37 37.23 13.43
CA ILE A 298 -1.50 37.75 14.20
C ILE A 298 -1.11 39.13 14.71
N PRO A 299 -1.79 40.23 14.36
CA PRO A 299 -1.56 41.51 15.01
C PRO A 299 -2.11 41.45 16.44
N THR A 300 -1.22 41.66 17.40
CA THR A 300 -1.54 41.80 18.83
C THR A 300 -2.33 43.10 19.03
N ILE A 301 -3.65 43.01 19.24
CA ILE A 301 -4.43 44.11 19.80
C ILE A 301 -4.40 43.98 21.32
N TRP A 302 -3.72 44.92 21.97
CA TRP A 302 -3.80 45.13 23.41
C TRP A 302 -5.15 45.80 23.75
N ARG A 303 -5.92 45.21 24.66
CA ARG A 303 -6.84 45.97 25.52
C ARG A 303 -6.66 45.51 26.96
N THR A 304 -5.99 46.37 27.73
CA THR A 304 -6.05 46.42 29.18
C THR A 304 -7.47 46.83 29.60
N PHE A 305 -8.08 46.09 30.52
CA PHE A 305 -9.05 46.67 31.43
C PHE A 305 -8.53 46.48 32.85
N SER A 306 -8.44 47.63 33.53
CA SER A 306 -8.30 47.84 34.96
C SER A 306 -9.37 47.10 35.76
#